data_AF-A0A1H0BIX1-F1
#
_entry.id   AF-A0A1H0BIX1-F1
#
_cell.length_a   1.000
_cell.length_b   1.000
_cell.length_c   1.000
_cell.angle_alpha   90.00
_cell.angle_beta   90.00
_cell.angle_gamma   90.00
#
_symmetry.space_group_name_H-M   'P 1'
#
loop_
_entity.id
_entity.type
_entity.pdbx_description
1 polymer ?
#
loop_
_entity_poly.entity_id
_entity_poly.type
_entity_poly.pdbx_seq_one_letter_code
_entity_poly.pdbx_strand_id
1 'polypeptide(L)' 'MTDLLDRAMKTARALSPEMQDEVARLVLAYAGRDEAVIELTADEVAGLVEAQAERMRGDFATAAEVEAVLSKYRL' A
#
# COMPACT_ATOMS: atom_id res chain seq x y z
N MET A 1 18.84 -16.78 16.69
CA MET A 1 17.82 -17.17 15.68
C MET A 1 17.59 -18.67 15.80
N THR A 2 16.44 -19.19 15.38
CA THR A 2 16.27 -20.66 15.26
C THR A 2 17.20 -21.19 14.17
N ASP A 3 17.57 -22.47 14.22
CA ASP A 3 18.49 -23.07 13.25
C ASP A 3 17.98 -22.93 11.81
N LEU A 4 16.67 -23.06 11.61
CA LEU A 4 16.02 -22.87 10.32
C LEU A 4 16.14 -21.42 9.83
N LEU A 5 15.91 -20.43 10.70
CA LEU A 5 15.97 -19.02 10.35
C LEU A 5 17.41 -18.55 10.08
N ASP A 6 18.39 -19.07 10.83
CA ASP A 6 19.81 -18.79 10.60
C ASP A 6 20.26 -19.30 9.22
N ARG A 7 19.87 -20.54 8.87
CA ARG A 7 20.14 -21.11 7.54
C ARG A 7 19.49 -20.28 6.44
N ALA A 8 18.22 -19.90 6.60
CA ALA A 8 17.52 -19.07 5.62
C ALA A 8 18.22 -17.72 5.38
N MET A 9 18.67 -17.05 6.45
CA MET A 9 19.36 -15.76 6.35
C MET A 9 20.74 -15.89 5.68
N LYS A 10 21.49 -16.96 5.97
CA LYS A 10 22.76 -17.27 5.30
C LYS A 10 22.57 -17.50 3.81
N THR A 11 21.50 -18.21 3.42
CA THR A 11 21.14 -18.42 2.01
C THR A 11 20.72 -17.11 1.34
N ALA A 12 19.88 -16.30 1.99
CA ALA A 12 19.41 -15.03 1.44
C ALA A 12 20.58 -14.06 1.18
N ARG A 13 21.57 -13.98 2.06
CA ARG A 13 22.77 -13.13 1.88
C ARG A 13 23.60 -13.44 0.63
N ALA A 14 23.48 -14.63 0.07
CA ALA A 14 24.20 -15.02 -1.14
C ALA A 14 23.45 -14.66 -2.44
N LEU A 15 22.22 -14.17 -2.35
CA LEU A 15 21.41 -13.73 -3.49
C LEU A 15 21.86 -12.34 -3.98
N SER A 16 21.37 -11.92 -5.16
CA SER A 16 21.58 -10.54 -5.62
C SER A 16 20.87 -9.54 -4.69
N PRO A 17 21.29 -8.26 -4.64
CA PRO A 17 20.65 -7.24 -3.81
C PRO A 17 19.14 -7.15 -4.04
N GLU A 18 18.69 -7.22 -5.30
CA GLU A 18 17.27 -7.14 -5.66
C GLU A 18 16.48 -8.33 -5.08
N MET A 19 17.05 -9.53 -5.16
CA MET A 19 16.43 -10.72 -4.58
C MET A 19 16.45 -10.71 -3.05
N GLN A 20 17.46 -10.11 -2.43
CA GLN A 20 17.49 -9.90 -0.98
C GLN A 20 16.34 -8.98 -0.53
N ASP A 21 16.09 -7.90 -1.28
CA ASP A 21 14.99 -6.97 -0.99
C ASP A 21 13.61 -7.63 -1.20
N GLU A 22 13.44 -8.47 -2.21
CA GLU A 22 12.20 -9.26 -2.38
C GLU A 22 11.93 -10.20 -1.20
N VAL A 23 12.96 -10.92 -0.73
CA VAL A 23 12.85 -11.77 0.47
C VAL A 23 12.54 -10.92 1.71
N ALA A 24 13.17 -9.75 1.84
CA ALA A 24 12.92 -8.84 2.96
C ALA A 24 11.47 -8.36 3.00
N ARG A 25 10.91 -7.91 1.86
CA ARG A 25 9.50 -7.51 1.75
C ARG A 25 8.55 -8.63 2.17
N LEU A 26 8.75 -9.84 1.67
CA LEU A 26 7.91 -10.99 2.05
C LEU A 26 7.94 -11.26 3.56
N VAL A 27 9.12 -11.18 4.18
CA VAL A 27 9.28 -11.39 5.63
C VAL A 27 8.64 -10.25 6.43
N LEU A 28 8.82 -9.00 6.00
CA LEU A 28 8.22 -7.83 6.64
C LEU A 28 6.69 -7.86 6.51
N ALA A 29 6.15 -8.22 5.35
CA ALA A 29 4.72 -8.34 5.12
C ALA A 29 4.13 -9.45 6.01
N TYR A 30 4.78 -10.62 6.06
CA TYR A 30 4.38 -11.71 6.93
C TYR A 30 4.46 -11.36 8.43
N ALA A 31 5.44 -10.56 8.82
CA ALA A 31 5.60 -10.09 10.20
C ALA A 31 4.66 -8.92 10.56
N GLY A 32 3.81 -8.46 9.63
CA GLY A 32 2.94 -7.30 9.83
C GLY A 32 3.72 -5.99 10.00
N ARG A 33 4.88 -5.87 9.34
CA ARG A 33 5.83 -4.76 9.48
C ARG A 33 6.16 -4.01 8.19
N ASP A 34 5.62 -4.44 7.04
CA ASP A 34 5.90 -3.76 5.76
C ASP A 34 4.97 -2.57 5.50
N GLU A 35 3.83 -2.51 6.19
CA GLU A 35 2.93 -1.37 6.12
C GLU A 35 2.61 -0.91 7.52
N ALA A 36 2.92 0.35 7.83
CA ALA A 36 2.25 1.03 8.92
C ALA A 36 0.76 1.03 8.57
N VAL A 37 0.00 0.13 9.17
CA VAL A 37 -1.46 0.14 9.07
C VAL A 37 -1.90 1.49 9.62
N ILE A 38 -2.31 2.38 8.74
CA ILE A 38 -2.88 3.67 9.12
C ILE A 38 -4.28 3.33 9.63
N GLU A 39 -4.45 3.37 10.95
CA GLU A 39 -5.76 3.29 11.57
C GLU A 39 -6.56 4.55 11.21
N LEU A 40 -7.62 4.36 10.43
CA LEU A 40 -8.50 5.44 10.03
C LEU A 40 -9.36 5.87 11.22
N THR A 41 -9.57 7.17 11.33
CA THR A 41 -10.59 7.72 12.23
C THR A 41 -11.99 7.29 11.76
N ALA A 42 -12.98 7.34 12.67
CA ALA A 42 -14.35 6.99 12.32
C ALA A 42 -14.91 7.84 11.16
N ASP A 43 -14.52 9.11 11.09
CA ASP A 43 -14.93 10.03 10.03
C ASP A 43 -14.31 9.66 8.67
N GLU A 44 -13.03 9.26 8.66
CA GLU A 44 -12.35 8.79 7.44
C GLU A 44 -12.96 7.47 6.94
N VAL A 45 -13.29 6.54 7.85
CA VAL A 45 -14.01 5.31 7.49
C VAL A 45 -15.38 5.64 6.88
N ALA A 46 -16.14 6.56 7.49
CA ALA A 46 -17.43 6.99 6.96
C ALA A 46 -17.29 7.62 5.55
N GLY A 47 -16.26 8.44 5.34
CA GLY A 47 -15.94 9.00 4.02
C GLY A 47 -15.65 7.94 2.96
N LEU A 48 -14.92 6.87 3.32
CA LEU A 48 -14.66 5.75 2.41
C LEU A 48 -15.92 4.95 2.09
N VAL A 49 -16.81 4.73 3.07
CA VAL A 49 -18.09 4.05 2.84
C VAL A 49 -18.94 4.84 1.84
N GLU A 50 -19.02 6.17 1.97
CA GLU A 50 -19.76 6.99 1.02
C GLU A 50 -19.12 6.96 -0.37
N ALA A 51 -17.80 7.11 -0.47
CA ALA A 51 -17.09 7.05 -1.75
C ALA A 51 -17.32 5.70 -2.47
N GLN A 52 -17.40 4.59 -1.74
CA GLN A 52 -17.75 3.29 -2.31
C GLN A 52 -19.20 3.25 -2.82
N ALA A 53 -20.12 3.89 -2.11
CA ALA A 53 -21.52 3.98 -2.52
C ALA A 53 -21.69 4.86 -3.78
N GLU A 54 -21.00 6.00 -3.86
CA GLU A 54 -20.90 6.86 -5.06
C GLU A 54 -20.37 6.06 -6.26
N ARG A 55 -19.28 5.31 -6.06
CA ARG A 55 -18.70 4.42 -7.08
C ARG A 55 -19.71 3.41 -7.62
N MET A 56 -20.51 2.80 -6.74
CA MET A 56 -21.55 1.83 -7.14
C MET A 56 -22.70 2.47 -7.93
N ARG A 57 -23.01 3.74 -7.64
CA ARG A 57 -24.01 4.52 -8.39
C ARG A 57 -23.45 5.10 -9.69
N GLY A 58 -22.13 5.02 -9.90
CA GLY A 58 -21.47 5.63 -11.05
C GLY A 58 -21.34 7.15 -10.93
N ASP A 59 -21.41 7.67 -9.70
CA ASP A 59 -21.41 9.10 -9.39
C ASP A 59 -19.97 9.63 -9.39
N PHE A 60 -19.38 9.69 -10.58
CA PHE A 60 -18.02 10.18 -10.79
C PHE A 60 -18.07 11.57 -11.42
N ALA A 61 -17.12 12.41 -11.03
CA ALA A 61 -16.83 13.62 -11.77
C ALA A 61 -16.45 13.28 -13.22
N THR A 62 -16.92 14.10 -14.15
CA THR A 62 -16.54 14.01 -15.56
C THR A 62 -15.08 14.43 -15.75
N ALA A 63 -14.48 14.02 -16.87
CA ALA A 63 -13.11 14.41 -17.21
C ALA A 63 -12.93 15.95 -17.27
N ALA A 64 -13.96 16.67 -17.73
CA ALA A 64 -13.92 18.13 -17.81
C ALA A 64 -13.92 18.79 -16.42
N GLU A 65 -14.72 18.26 -15.47
CA GLU A 65 -14.74 18.74 -14.08
C GLU A 65 -13.42 18.46 -13.37
N VAL A 66 -12.85 17.27 -13.57
CA VAL A 66 -11.53 16.91 -13.04
C VAL A 66 -10.45 17.86 -13.59
N GLU A 67 -10.45 18.14 -14.90
CA GLU A 67 -9.48 19.06 -15.51
C GLU A 67 -9.64 20.49 -14.99
N ALA A 68 -10.87 20.97 -14.83
CA ALA A 68 -11.15 22.29 -14.28
C ALA A 68 -10.57 22.46 -12.85
N VAL A 69 -10.65 21.42 -12.01
CA VAL A 69 -10.07 21.45 -10.66
C VAL A 69 -8.55 21.34 -10.70
N LEU A 70 -8.00 20.36 -11.44
CA LEU A 70 -6.57 20.06 -11.42
C LEU A 70 -5.72 21.12 -12.13
N SER A 71 -6.27 21.81 -13.14
CA SER A 71 -5.59 22.92 -13.84
C SER A 71 -5.17 24.07 -12.91
N LYS A 72 -5.83 24.23 -11.75
CA LYS A 72 -5.45 25.20 -10.72
C LYS A 72 -4.12 24.84 -10.01
N TYR A 73 -3.73 23.57 -9.99
CA TYR A 73 -2.63 23.06 -9.16
C TYR A 73 -1.49 22.42 -9.96
N ARG A 74 -1.70 22.16 -11.26
CA ARG A 74 -0.65 21.69 -12.17
C ARG A 74 0.17 22.91 -12.63
N LEU A 75 1.43 22.97 -12.17
CA LEU A 75 2.45 23.91 -12.66
C LEU A 75 2.86 23.57 -14.10
#